data_AF-A0A2T4VTQ0-F1
#
_entry.id   AF-A0A2T4VTQ0-F1
#
_cell.length_a   1.000
_cell.length_b   1.000
_cell.length_c   1.000
_cell.angle_alpha   90.00
_cell.angle_beta   90.00
_cell.angle_gamma   90.00
#
_symmetry.space_group_name_H-M   'P 1'
#
loop_
_entity.id
_entity.type
_entity.pdbx_description
1 polymer ?
#
loop_
_entity_poly.entity_id
_entity_poly.type
_entity_poly.pdbx_seq_one_letter_code
_entity_poly.pdbx_strand_id
1 'polypeptide(L)'
;MQHPANAVFLNTVDLFSIVEEGKLGDPERLPAFVRRLRPDITDTRRLVLFELKPDNEESRREGREQAGRYLAALNDAVEPDKKLVGGTGFEGSLFLDFENGGALWQLSWRTPEPGVTVYRWSYRRKKPGASWKERAAQKEEELPREEIDQHGKLAEPAIRAAYDKGERPEGFQGQVYLPVDCR
;
A
#
# COMPACT_ATOMS: atom_id res chain seq x y z
N MET A 1 -4.77 -8.34 -8.80
CA MET A 1 -3.82 -7.54 -8.02
C MET A 1 -2.43 -7.80 -8.60
N GLN A 2 -1.74 -6.77 -9.06
CA GLN A 2 -0.32 -6.90 -9.40
C GLN A 2 0.44 -6.47 -8.15
N HIS A 3 0.90 -7.41 -7.32
CA HIS A 3 1.77 -7.10 -6.18
C HIS A 3 3.18 -7.63 -6.49
N PRO A 4 4.24 -7.03 -5.90
CA PRO A 4 5.55 -7.64 -5.96
C PRO A 4 5.53 -9.00 -5.24
N ALA A 5 5.96 -10.06 -5.93
CA ALA A 5 5.91 -11.46 -5.45
C ALA A 5 7.24 -11.93 -4.84
N ASN A 6 8.15 -10.98 -4.56
CA ASN A 6 9.56 -11.24 -4.25
C ASN A 6 9.95 -10.70 -2.87
N ALA A 7 11.24 -10.75 -2.51
CA ALA A 7 11.73 -10.15 -1.26
C ALA A 7 11.44 -8.64 -1.25
N VAL A 8 10.38 -8.27 -0.54
CA VAL A 8 9.94 -6.89 -0.36
C VAL A 8 10.36 -6.42 1.02
N PHE A 9 11.10 -5.33 1.07
CA PHE A 9 11.35 -4.59 2.30
C PHE A 9 10.26 -3.51 2.46
N LEU A 10 9.70 -3.43 3.65
CA LEU A 10 8.66 -2.46 4.00
C LEU A 10 9.25 -1.32 4.84
N ASN A 11 8.45 -0.29 5.11
CA ASN A 11 8.80 0.91 5.88
C ASN A 11 9.34 0.70 7.31
N THR A 12 9.42 -0.54 7.78
CA THR A 12 10.09 -0.92 9.03
C THR A 12 11.59 -1.14 8.85
N VAL A 13 12.05 -1.36 7.62
CA VAL A 13 13.43 -1.68 7.27
C VAL A 13 14.13 -0.44 6.69
N ASP A 14 15.36 -0.20 7.10
CA ASP A 14 16.12 0.97 6.69
C ASP A 14 17.04 0.71 5.49
N LEU A 15 17.57 1.78 4.87
CA LEU A 15 18.40 1.69 3.67
C LEU A 15 19.65 0.84 3.87
N PHE A 16 20.25 0.86 5.07
CA PHE A 16 21.41 0.02 5.37
C PHE A 16 21.04 -1.46 5.22
N SER A 17 19.97 -1.87 5.91
CA SER A 17 19.50 -3.26 5.92
C SER A 17 19.00 -3.67 4.53
N ILE A 18 18.36 -2.77 3.78
CA ILE A 18 17.94 -3.03 2.38
C ILE A 18 19.14 -3.35 1.48
N VAL A 19 20.24 -2.60 1.59
CA VAL A 19 21.45 -2.83 0.78
C VAL A 19 22.15 -4.12 1.20
N GLU A 20 22.28 -4.35 2.51
CA GLU A 20 22.94 -5.52 3.08
C GLU A 20 22.16 -6.82 2.79
N GLU A 21 20.91 -6.90 3.25
CA GLU A 21 20.07 -8.10 3.13
C GLU A 21 19.61 -8.33 1.69
N GLY A 22 19.37 -7.25 0.94
CA GLY A 22 19.07 -7.30 -0.49
C GLY A 22 20.27 -7.67 -1.36
N LYS A 23 21.47 -7.76 -0.77
CA LYS A 23 22.74 -8.06 -1.48
C LYS A 23 22.96 -7.14 -2.68
N LEU A 24 22.66 -5.85 -2.49
CA LEU A 24 22.66 -4.88 -3.57
C LEU A 24 24.03 -4.21 -3.77
N GLY A 25 24.87 -4.17 -2.75
CA GLY A 25 26.19 -3.55 -2.80
C GLY A 25 26.76 -3.36 -1.40
N ASP A 26 27.46 -2.25 -1.19
CA ASP A 26 28.13 -1.95 0.08
C ASP A 26 27.32 -0.91 0.87
N PRO A 27 26.64 -1.32 1.97
CA PRO A 27 25.85 -0.41 2.79
C PRO A 27 26.70 0.64 3.52
N GLU A 28 28.02 0.43 3.65
CA GLU A 28 28.91 1.40 4.28
C GLU A 28 29.09 2.68 3.44
N ARG A 29 28.81 2.61 2.13
CA ARG A 29 28.81 3.77 1.23
C ARG A 29 27.69 4.78 1.52
N LEU A 30 26.66 4.38 2.26
CA LEU A 30 25.60 5.29 2.69
C LEU A 30 26.08 6.19 3.84
N PRO A 31 25.82 7.52 3.80
CA PRO A 31 26.05 8.40 4.94
C PRO A 31 25.26 7.95 6.18
N ALA A 32 25.83 8.17 7.38
CA ALA A 32 25.28 7.60 8.62
C ALA A 32 23.80 7.94 8.90
N PHE A 33 23.36 9.16 8.56
CA PHE A 33 21.95 9.56 8.70
C PHE A 33 21.06 8.96 7.60
N VAL A 34 21.60 8.81 6.38
CA VAL A 34 20.89 8.25 5.23
C VAL A 34 20.59 6.76 5.43
N ARG A 35 21.50 6.03 6.08
CA ARG A 35 21.32 4.61 6.46
C ARG A 35 20.00 4.32 7.15
N ARG A 36 19.47 5.29 7.93
CA ARG A 36 18.26 5.14 8.75
C ARG A 36 16.96 5.48 8.03
N LEU A 37 17.03 5.99 6.79
CA LEU A 37 15.86 6.30 6.00
C LEU A 37 15.09 5.03 5.64
N ARG A 38 13.76 5.14 5.51
CA ARG A 38 12.86 3.99 5.36
C ARG A 38 11.86 4.25 4.23
N PRO A 39 12.10 3.68 3.04
CA PRO A 39 11.14 3.76 1.96
C PRO A 39 9.93 2.87 2.25
N ASP A 40 8.77 3.20 1.66
CA ASP A 40 7.55 2.45 2.00
C ASP A 40 7.60 1.00 1.50
N ILE A 41 8.06 0.81 0.27
CA ILE A 41 8.19 -0.50 -0.37
C ILE A 41 9.45 -0.51 -1.22
N THR A 42 10.33 -1.49 -1.02
CA THR A 42 11.46 -1.78 -1.91
C THR A 42 11.44 -3.25 -2.33
N ASP A 43 11.29 -3.52 -3.63
CA ASP A 43 11.45 -4.86 -4.21
C ASP A 43 12.83 -4.97 -4.84
N THR A 44 13.71 -5.69 -4.16
CA THR A 44 15.13 -5.84 -4.55
C THR A 44 15.35 -6.83 -5.68
N ARG A 45 14.37 -7.71 -5.99
CA ARG A 45 14.45 -8.57 -7.17
C ARG A 45 14.04 -7.84 -8.44
N ARG A 46 13.04 -6.96 -8.33
CA ARG A 46 12.58 -6.10 -9.44
C ARG A 46 13.39 -4.82 -9.56
N LEU A 47 14.24 -4.51 -8.58
CA LEU A 47 15.02 -3.27 -8.48
C LEU A 47 14.12 -2.02 -8.55
N VAL A 48 13.02 -2.05 -7.80
CA VAL A 48 12.05 -0.94 -7.76
C VAL A 48 11.74 -0.50 -6.35
N LEU A 49 11.44 0.80 -6.22
CA LEU A 49 10.98 1.42 -4.99
C LEU A 49 9.63 2.09 -5.21
N PHE A 50 8.77 2.10 -4.19
CA PHE A 50 7.52 2.84 -4.16
C PHE A 50 7.36 3.58 -2.83
N GLU A 51 6.95 4.84 -2.91
CA GLU A 51 6.38 5.61 -1.80
C GLU A 51 4.86 5.57 -1.87
N LEU A 52 4.21 5.36 -0.73
CA LEU A 52 2.75 5.32 -0.60
C LEU A 52 2.26 6.68 -0.10
N LYS A 53 1.29 7.26 -0.82
CA LYS A 53 0.76 8.60 -0.52
C LYS A 53 -0.76 8.64 -0.65
N PRO A 54 -1.48 9.47 0.12
CA PRO A 54 -2.88 9.77 -0.18
C PRO A 54 -3.02 10.36 -1.60
N ASP A 55 -4.12 10.06 -2.30
CA ASP A 55 -4.38 10.57 -3.66
C ASP A 55 -4.79 12.06 -3.66
N ASN A 56 -3.82 12.94 -3.42
CA ASN A 56 -3.92 14.38 -3.61
C ASN A 56 -2.60 14.94 -4.19
N GLU A 57 -2.62 16.17 -4.71
CA GLU A 57 -1.47 16.76 -5.40
C GLU A 57 -0.26 17.03 -4.49
N GLU A 58 -0.51 17.52 -3.28
CA GLU A 58 0.55 17.81 -2.31
C GLU A 58 1.29 16.54 -1.90
N SER A 59 0.56 15.50 -1.49
CA SER A 59 1.16 14.22 -1.12
C SER A 59 1.87 13.55 -2.30
N ARG A 60 1.40 13.73 -3.54
CA ARG A 60 2.13 13.25 -4.73
C ARG A 60 3.47 13.96 -4.90
N ARG A 61 3.51 15.29 -4.75
CA ARG A 61 4.75 16.08 -4.80
C ARG A 61 5.74 15.61 -3.74
N GLU A 62 5.28 15.44 -2.49
CA GLU A 62 6.11 14.92 -1.40
C GLU A 62 6.63 13.51 -1.68
N GLY A 63 5.78 12.63 -2.21
CA GLY A 63 6.16 11.28 -2.61
C GLY A 63 7.24 11.27 -3.68
N ARG A 64 7.16 12.16 -4.68
CA ARG A 64 8.18 12.29 -5.72
C ARG A 64 9.53 12.70 -5.14
N GLU A 65 9.53 13.67 -4.22
CA GLU A 65 10.75 14.12 -3.56
C GLU A 65 11.36 13.03 -2.69
N GLN A 66 10.55 12.32 -1.89
CA GLN A 66 11.01 11.22 -1.04
C GLN A 66 11.55 10.06 -1.86
N ALA A 67 10.80 9.58 -2.86
CA ALA A 67 11.24 8.52 -3.75
C ALA A 67 12.55 8.88 -4.46
N GLY A 68 12.67 10.12 -4.96
CA GLY A 68 13.90 10.62 -5.59
C GLY A 68 15.10 10.60 -4.64
N ARG A 69 14.93 11.05 -3.39
CA ARG A 69 16.00 11.03 -2.37
C ARG A 69 16.43 9.61 -2.04
N TYR A 70 15.49 8.68 -1.87
CA TYR A 70 15.81 7.29 -1.58
C TYR A 70 16.50 6.59 -2.75
N LEU A 71 16.02 6.80 -3.97
CA LEU A 71 16.64 6.24 -5.17
C LEU A 71 18.06 6.77 -5.38
N ALA A 72 18.29 8.08 -5.16
CA ALA A 72 19.64 8.64 -5.23
C ALA A 72 20.57 7.98 -4.20
N ALA A 73 20.15 7.94 -2.94
CA ALA A 73 20.93 7.34 -1.86
C ALA A 73 21.24 5.85 -2.10
N LEU A 74 20.24 5.04 -2.46
CA LEU A 74 20.44 3.64 -2.77
C LEU A 74 21.40 3.47 -3.95
N ASN A 75 21.17 4.19 -5.05
CA ASN A 75 21.99 4.06 -6.25
C ASN A 75 23.46 4.47 -6.07
N ASP A 76 23.77 5.26 -5.04
CA ASP A 76 25.13 5.58 -4.63
C ASP A 76 25.82 4.44 -3.86
N ALA A 77 25.08 3.47 -3.32
CA ALA A 77 25.61 2.38 -2.50
C ALA A 77 25.58 1.01 -3.19
N VAL A 78 24.67 0.81 -4.16
CA VAL A 78 24.51 -0.45 -4.89
C VAL A 78 25.55 -0.63 -6.01
N GLU A 79 25.65 -1.86 -6.50
CA GLU A 79 26.44 -2.24 -7.68
C GLU A 79 25.81 -1.68 -8.97
N PRO A 80 26.61 -1.38 -10.02
CA PRO A 80 26.11 -0.72 -11.23
C PRO A 80 24.97 -1.45 -11.96
N ASP A 81 24.93 -2.77 -11.92
CA ASP A 81 23.90 -3.63 -12.52
C ASP A 81 22.67 -3.81 -11.63
N LYS A 82 22.70 -3.30 -10.39
CA LYS A 82 21.62 -3.39 -9.39
C LYS A 82 20.97 -2.04 -9.10
N LYS A 83 21.09 -1.09 -10.03
CA LYS A 83 20.45 0.22 -9.88
C LYS A 83 18.94 0.09 -9.79
N LEU A 84 18.37 0.73 -8.78
CA LEU A 84 16.94 0.79 -8.55
C LEU A 84 16.32 1.96 -9.30
N VAL A 85 15.05 1.79 -9.69
CA VAL A 85 14.22 2.82 -10.31
C VAL A 85 12.89 2.98 -9.58
N GLY A 86 12.16 4.04 -9.88
CA GLY A 86 10.78 4.17 -9.42
C GLY A 86 9.91 3.09 -10.05
N GLY A 87 9.21 2.31 -9.22
CA GLY A 87 8.34 1.25 -9.72
C GLY A 87 7.12 1.79 -10.46
N THR A 88 6.54 0.96 -11.33
CA THR A 88 5.34 1.29 -12.13
C THR A 88 4.33 0.13 -12.11
N GLY A 89 3.10 0.42 -12.50
CA GLY A 89 2.05 -0.61 -12.66
C GLY A 89 1.57 -1.25 -11.36
N PHE A 90 1.87 -0.66 -10.20
CA PHE A 90 1.34 -1.15 -8.92
C PHE A 90 -0.06 -0.57 -8.69
N GLU A 91 -1.07 -1.37 -9.02
CA GLU A 91 -2.47 -0.98 -8.93
C GLU A 91 -3.37 -2.11 -8.43
N GLY A 92 -4.47 -1.70 -7.80
CA GLY A 92 -5.47 -2.63 -7.31
C GLY A 92 -6.53 -1.97 -6.46
N SER A 93 -7.44 -2.81 -6.00
CA SER A 93 -8.41 -2.43 -4.99
C SER A 93 -8.75 -3.62 -4.11
N LEU A 94 -9.33 -3.31 -2.97
CA LEU A 94 -9.73 -4.19 -1.90
C LEU A 94 -11.03 -3.63 -1.36
N PHE A 95 -11.97 -4.50 -1.01
CA PHE A 95 -13.22 -4.09 -0.38
C PHE A 95 -13.39 -4.70 1.01
N LEU A 96 -13.94 -3.91 1.92
CA LEU A 96 -14.37 -4.34 3.25
C LEU A 96 -15.89 -4.16 3.34
N ASP A 97 -16.57 -5.27 3.59
CA ASP A 97 -18.00 -5.31 3.88
C ASP A 97 -18.18 -5.61 5.35
N PHE A 98 -18.99 -4.84 6.05
CA PHE A 98 -19.35 -5.11 7.44
C PHE A 98 -20.75 -5.78 7.46
N GLU A 99 -20.90 -6.95 8.09
CA GLU A 99 -22.16 -7.71 8.24
C GLU A 99 -23.25 -6.87 8.93
N ASN A 100 -24.51 -7.28 8.77
CA ASN A 100 -25.72 -6.48 8.98
C ASN A 100 -25.85 -5.31 8.00
N GLY A 101 -25.11 -5.33 6.88
CA GLY A 101 -25.16 -4.32 5.84
C GLY A 101 -24.56 -3.01 6.30
N GLY A 102 -23.39 -3.02 6.93
CA GLY A 102 -22.62 -1.79 7.02
C GLY A 102 -22.32 -1.20 5.65
N ALA A 103 -21.69 -0.04 5.63
CA ALA A 103 -21.22 0.52 4.39
C ALA A 103 -20.14 -0.34 3.75
N LEU A 104 -20.06 -0.26 2.43
CA LEU A 104 -19.02 -0.93 1.66
C LEU A 104 -17.83 0.03 1.52
N TRP A 105 -16.73 -0.30 2.17
CA TRP A 105 -15.50 0.46 2.07
C TRP A 105 -14.62 -0.13 0.97
N GLN A 106 -13.93 0.74 0.25
CA GLN A 106 -12.98 0.34 -0.78
C GLN A 106 -11.65 1.06 -0.55
N LEU A 107 -10.57 0.29 -0.43
CA LEU A 107 -9.23 0.79 -0.63
C LEU A 107 -8.88 0.61 -2.09
N SER A 108 -8.47 1.69 -2.75
CA SER A 108 -7.93 1.67 -4.12
C SER A 108 -6.53 2.25 -4.12
N TRP A 109 -5.66 1.72 -4.96
CA TRP A 109 -4.31 2.27 -5.18
C TRP A 109 -3.90 2.15 -6.64
N ARG A 110 -3.01 3.05 -7.05
CA ARG A 110 -2.43 3.11 -8.39
C ARG A 110 -1.10 3.85 -8.36
N THR A 111 -0.24 3.58 -9.33
CA THR A 111 1.05 4.28 -9.51
C THR A 111 0.95 5.27 -10.67
N PRO A 112 0.51 6.53 -10.46
CA PRO A 112 0.39 7.52 -11.52
C PRO A 112 1.73 7.95 -12.12
N GLU A 113 2.82 7.87 -11.35
CA GLU A 113 4.16 8.24 -11.78
C GLU A 113 5.19 7.30 -11.13
N PRO A 114 6.35 7.06 -11.77
CA PRO A 114 7.34 6.11 -11.27
C PRO A 114 7.74 6.39 -9.81
N GLY A 115 7.63 5.36 -8.97
CA GLY A 115 8.01 5.40 -7.56
C GLY A 115 7.00 6.06 -6.62
N VAL A 116 5.86 6.55 -7.12
CA VAL A 116 4.80 7.12 -6.27
C VAL A 116 3.51 6.36 -6.50
N THR A 117 3.09 5.60 -5.49
CA THR A 117 1.78 4.94 -5.47
C THR A 117 0.85 5.74 -4.60
N VAL A 118 -0.27 6.16 -5.19
CA VAL A 118 -1.32 6.84 -4.45
C VAL A 118 -2.39 5.85 -4.01
N TYR A 119 -2.95 6.06 -2.83
CA TYR A 119 -4.08 5.31 -2.32
C TYR A 119 -5.25 6.22 -1.92
N ARG A 120 -6.46 5.68 -2.00
CA ARG A 120 -7.69 6.34 -1.60
C ARG A 120 -8.64 5.34 -0.96
N TRP A 121 -9.20 5.73 0.18
CA TRP A 121 -10.38 5.10 0.75
C TRP A 121 -11.64 5.76 0.20
N SER A 122 -12.57 4.96 -0.29
CA SER A 122 -13.91 5.40 -0.66
C SER A 122 -14.97 4.53 0.02
N TYR A 123 -16.18 5.05 0.03
CA TYR A 123 -17.29 4.52 0.78
C TYR A 123 -18.52 4.44 -0.12
N ARG A 124 -19.35 3.41 0.08
CA ARG A 124 -20.66 3.28 -0.56
C ARG A 124 -21.70 2.96 0.50
N ARG A 125 -22.79 3.73 0.49
CA ARG A 125 -23.84 3.64 1.51
C ARG A 125 -24.45 2.25 1.56
N LYS A 126 -24.86 1.87 2.78
CA LYS A 126 -25.75 0.73 2.97
C LYS A 126 -27.01 0.92 2.12
N LYS A 127 -27.31 -0.09 1.31
CA LYS A 127 -28.62 -0.25 0.67
C LYS A 127 -29.23 -1.57 1.14
N PRO A 128 -30.27 -1.54 2.00
CA PRO A 128 -30.92 -2.77 2.48
C PRO A 128 -31.40 -3.64 1.32
N GLY A 129 -31.16 -4.96 1.43
CA GLY A 129 -31.56 -5.93 0.40
C GLY A 129 -30.76 -5.87 -0.91
N ALA A 130 -29.78 -4.97 -1.04
CA ALA A 130 -28.92 -4.92 -2.21
C ALA A 130 -27.85 -6.02 -2.16
N SER A 131 -27.72 -6.73 -3.28
CA SER A 131 -26.60 -7.62 -3.52
C SER A 131 -25.26 -6.88 -3.51
N TRP A 132 -24.18 -7.64 -3.38
CA TRP A 132 -22.82 -7.11 -3.52
C TRP A 132 -22.62 -6.29 -4.80
N LYS A 133 -23.01 -6.84 -5.95
CA LYS A 133 -22.81 -6.20 -7.26
C LYS A 133 -23.56 -4.87 -7.34
N GLU A 134 -24.77 -4.81 -6.80
CA GLU A 134 -25.54 -3.57 -6.72
C GLU A 134 -24.90 -2.53 -5.79
N ARG A 135 -24.29 -2.96 -4.68
CA ARG A 135 -23.55 -2.06 -3.77
C ARG A 135 -22.26 -1.58 -4.42
N ALA A 136 -21.46 -2.45 -5.02
CA ALA A 136 -20.21 -2.10 -5.70
C ALA A 136 -20.42 -1.13 -6.88
N ALA A 137 -21.58 -1.22 -7.55
CA ALA A 137 -21.97 -0.31 -8.63
C ALA A 137 -22.49 1.06 -8.16
N GLN A 138 -22.67 1.28 -6.86
CA GLN A 138 -23.06 2.59 -6.34
C GLN A 138 -21.96 3.63 -6.57
N LYS A 139 -22.38 4.90 -6.62
CA LYS A 139 -21.47 6.03 -6.64
C LYS A 139 -20.56 5.98 -5.41
N GLU A 140 -19.26 6.12 -5.65
CA GLU A 140 -18.28 6.31 -4.60
C GLU A 140 -18.48 7.66 -3.91
N GLU A 141 -18.49 7.64 -2.59
CA GLU A 141 -18.48 8.81 -1.72
C GLU A 141 -17.18 8.82 -0.90
N GLU A 142 -16.80 10.00 -0.41
CA GLU A 142 -15.69 10.15 0.53
C GLU A 142 -16.03 9.44 1.85
N LEU A 143 -15.04 8.80 2.46
CA LEU A 143 -15.22 8.08 3.70
C LEU A 143 -15.48 9.08 4.86
N PRO A 144 -16.67 9.07 5.50
CA PRO A 144 -16.99 10.02 6.58
C PRO A 144 -16.11 9.82 7.82
N ARG A 145 -15.89 10.89 8.59
CA ARG A 145 -15.13 10.81 9.85
C ARG A 145 -15.79 9.88 10.86
N GLU A 146 -17.12 9.91 10.92
CA GLU A 146 -17.90 9.07 11.82
C GLU A 146 -17.68 7.57 11.52
N GLU A 147 -17.61 7.21 10.24
CA GLU A 147 -17.31 5.85 9.79
C GLU A 147 -15.87 5.45 10.16
N ILE A 148 -14.90 6.35 9.98
CA ILE A 148 -13.50 6.13 10.39
C ILE A 148 -13.41 5.91 11.91
N ASP A 149 -14.06 6.74 12.70
CA ASP A 149 -14.02 6.66 14.16
C ASP A 149 -14.68 5.37 14.67
N GLN A 150 -15.77 4.94 14.02
CA GLN A 150 -16.52 3.76 14.40
C GLN A 150 -15.84 2.45 13.96
N HIS A 151 -15.31 2.39 12.73
CA HIS A 151 -14.89 1.14 12.09
C HIS A 151 -13.42 1.12 11.67
N GLY A 152 -12.73 2.26 11.63
CA GLY A 152 -11.36 2.36 11.11
C GLY A 152 -10.36 1.46 11.83
N LYS A 153 -10.52 1.26 13.14
CA LYS A 153 -9.69 0.35 13.95
C LYS A 153 -9.84 -1.13 13.56
N LEU A 154 -10.95 -1.51 12.93
CA LEU A 154 -11.22 -2.88 12.48
C LEU A 154 -10.65 -3.16 11.08
N ALA A 155 -10.37 -2.13 10.28
CA ALA A 155 -9.99 -2.29 8.89
C ALA A 155 -8.67 -3.05 8.72
N GLU A 156 -7.58 -2.59 9.36
CA GLU A 156 -6.28 -3.25 9.25
C GLU A 156 -6.32 -4.71 9.77
N PRO A 157 -6.82 -5.00 11.00
CA PRO A 157 -6.84 -6.38 11.49
C PRO A 157 -7.73 -7.29 10.64
N ALA A 158 -8.84 -6.80 10.07
CA ALA A 158 -9.68 -7.59 9.17
C ALA A 158 -8.94 -7.95 7.87
N ILE A 159 -8.17 -7.03 7.29
CA ILE A 159 -7.36 -7.29 6.10
C ILE A 159 -6.25 -8.32 6.41
N ARG A 160 -5.55 -8.17 7.53
CA ARG A 160 -4.53 -9.13 7.98
C ARG A 160 -5.11 -10.52 8.21
N ALA A 161 -6.31 -10.60 8.80
CA ALA A 161 -6.98 -11.88 8.99
C ALA A 161 -7.28 -12.58 7.65
N ALA A 162 -7.69 -11.80 6.63
CA ALA A 162 -8.03 -12.34 5.32
C ALA A 162 -6.81 -12.81 4.50
N TYR A 163 -5.67 -12.12 4.57
CA TYR A 163 -4.53 -12.37 3.66
C TYR A 163 -3.23 -12.82 4.35
N ASP A 164 -3.06 -12.58 5.65
CA ASP A 164 -1.81 -12.87 6.40
C ASP A 164 -1.99 -13.98 7.45
N LYS A 165 -3.07 -14.77 7.36
CA LYS A 165 -3.44 -15.80 8.35
C LYS A 165 -3.63 -15.25 9.78
N GLY A 166 -3.99 -13.96 9.91
CA GLY A 166 -4.28 -13.34 11.19
C GLY A 166 -5.60 -13.83 11.81
N GLU A 167 -5.78 -13.58 13.10
CA GLU A 167 -7.07 -13.79 13.76
C GLU A 167 -8.08 -12.71 13.36
N ARG A 168 -9.33 -13.12 13.15
CA ARG A 168 -10.42 -12.18 12.85
C ARG A 168 -10.68 -11.30 14.07
N PRO A 169 -10.65 -9.96 13.95
CA PRO A 169 -10.77 -9.08 15.10
C PRO A 169 -12.16 -9.16 15.74
N GLU A 170 -12.21 -9.08 17.07
CA GLU A 170 -13.46 -9.01 17.81
C GLU A 170 -14.30 -7.81 17.34
N GLY A 171 -15.58 -8.05 17.07
CA GLY A 171 -16.50 -7.02 16.56
C GLY A 171 -16.50 -6.85 15.03
N PHE A 172 -15.56 -7.45 14.29
CA PHE A 172 -15.66 -7.52 12.83
C PHE A 172 -16.58 -8.65 12.39
N GLN A 173 -17.85 -8.31 12.22
CA GLN A 173 -18.80 -9.09 11.44
C GLN A 173 -18.71 -8.52 10.02
N GLY A 174 -18.40 -9.31 9.00
CA GLY A 174 -17.99 -8.79 7.69
C GLY A 174 -17.15 -9.73 6.83
N GLN A 175 -16.81 -9.28 5.63
CA GLN A 175 -15.95 -9.97 4.69
C GLN A 175 -15.01 -9.01 3.97
N VAL A 176 -13.86 -9.53 3.55
CA VAL A 176 -12.81 -8.79 2.85
C VAL A 176 -12.59 -9.47 1.50
N TYR A 177 -12.61 -8.71 0.40
CA TYR A 177 -12.59 -9.28 -0.95
C TYR A 177 -11.63 -8.54 -1.88
N LEU A 178 -10.97 -9.28 -2.79
CA LEU A 178 -10.36 -8.71 -3.98
C LEU A 178 -11.37 -8.69 -5.14
N PRO A 179 -11.22 -7.77 -6.11
CA PRO A 179 -12.02 -7.76 -7.33
C PRO A 179 -12.04 -9.09 -8.10
N VAL A 180 -10.99 -9.92 -7.97
CA VAL A 180 -10.91 -11.24 -8.62
C VAL A 180 -11.75 -12.31 -7.93
N ASP A 181 -12.07 -12.13 -6.65
CA ASP A 181 -12.91 -13.03 -5.85
C ASP A 181 -14.41 -12.78 -6.11
N CYS A 182 -14.74 -11.69 -6.81
CA CYS A 182 -16.10 -11.24 -7.10
C CYS A 182 -16.80 -12.01 -8.25
N ARG A 183 -16.31 -13.20 -8.64
CA ARG A 183 -16.82 -13.98 -9.78
C ARG A 183 -18.18 -14.61 -9.47
#